data_AF-A0A936LHP5-F1
#
_entry.id   AF-A0A936LHP5-F1
#
_cell.length_a   1.000
_cell.length_b   1.000
_cell.length_c   1.000
_cell.angle_alpha   90.00
_cell.angle_beta   90.00
_cell.angle_gamma   90.00
#
_symmetry.space_group_name_H-M   'P 1'
#
loop_
_entity.id
_entity.type
_entity.pdbx_description
1 polymer ?
#
loop_
_entity_poly.entity_id
_entity_poly.type
_entity_poly.pdbx_seq_one_letter_code
_entity_poly.pdbx_strand_id
1 'polypeptide(L)'
;MKWNLLIGLFVLASFSIASADASAARVKRVQATTPDSEYRNKPIAIDATVWYCAYDGKQAISCRLGDPGEPTKRIQEQIDPRLPALAHGIRNHPGQLAGKNISIPLHTVPFDFEMVGQLAEAVMCGKHNSCAVIFARNMVALTPLVRTFEHQRLARRESSTVGPLAAAN
;
A
#
# COMPACT_ATOMS: atom_id res chain seq x y z
N MET A 1 -44.65 31.28 55.14
CA MET A 1 -43.51 30.69 54.39
C MET A 1 -43.04 29.45 55.14
N LYS A 2 -43.45 28.26 54.69
CA LYS A 2 -43.07 26.95 55.23
C LYS A 2 -42.77 26.04 54.05
N TRP A 3 -41.55 25.53 53.99
CA TRP A 3 -41.06 24.60 52.98
C TRP A 3 -41.55 23.19 53.28
N ASN A 4 -42.16 22.53 52.29
CA ASN A 4 -42.49 21.10 52.33
C ASN A 4 -41.36 20.31 51.66
N LEU A 5 -40.74 19.44 52.45
CA LEU A 5 -39.73 18.46 52.04
C LEU A 5 -40.47 17.22 51.51
N LEU A 6 -40.35 16.92 50.22
CA LEU A 6 -40.92 15.73 49.60
C LEU A 6 -39.87 14.63 49.43
N ILE A 7 -40.33 13.44 49.78
CA ILE A 7 -39.67 12.15 49.91
C ILE A 7 -39.28 11.61 48.52
N GLY A 8 -38.01 11.25 48.34
CA GLY A 8 -37.51 10.53 47.17
C GLY A 8 -37.36 9.04 47.48
N LEU A 9 -38.35 8.23 47.07
CA LEU A 9 -38.25 6.77 46.98
C LEU A 9 -37.57 6.41 45.66
N PHE A 10 -36.36 5.83 45.73
CA PHE A 10 -35.63 5.31 44.58
C PHE A 10 -36.20 3.94 44.17
N VAL A 11 -36.68 3.85 42.92
CA VAL A 11 -37.12 2.63 42.27
C VAL A 11 -35.89 1.89 41.71
N LEU A 12 -35.64 0.67 42.17
CA LEU A 12 -34.67 -0.26 41.57
C LEU A 12 -35.35 -1.02 40.42
N ALA A 13 -35.07 -0.63 39.19
CA ALA A 13 -35.39 -1.41 38.00
C ALA A 13 -34.11 -2.13 37.52
N SER A 14 -34.07 -3.44 37.74
CA SER A 14 -33.02 -4.34 37.29
C SER A 14 -33.06 -4.50 35.77
N PHE A 15 -32.19 -3.81 35.04
CA PHE A 15 -31.94 -4.11 33.63
C PHE A 15 -30.86 -5.18 33.52
N SER A 16 -31.27 -6.42 33.26
CA SER A 16 -30.39 -7.47 32.77
C SER A 16 -29.96 -7.12 31.34
N ILE A 17 -28.74 -6.61 31.17
CA ILE A 17 -28.14 -6.46 29.85
C ILE A 17 -27.63 -7.83 29.43
N ALA A 18 -28.35 -8.47 28.53
CA ALA A 18 -27.86 -9.60 27.75
C ALA A 18 -26.64 -9.12 26.95
N SER A 19 -25.44 -9.61 27.28
CA SER A 19 -24.23 -9.42 26.50
C SER A 19 -24.33 -10.28 25.23
N ALA A 20 -24.96 -9.74 24.20
CA ALA A 20 -24.92 -10.31 22.86
C ALA A 20 -23.52 -10.15 22.27
N ASP A 21 -23.00 -11.26 21.75
CA ASP A 21 -21.83 -11.40 20.90
C ASP A 21 -21.55 -10.19 19.99
N ALA A 22 -20.46 -9.47 20.28
CA ALA A 22 -19.80 -8.59 19.32
C ALA A 22 -18.71 -9.38 18.56
N SER A 23 -19.08 -10.57 18.10
CA SER A 23 -18.30 -11.42 17.19
C SER A 23 -18.53 -10.99 15.74
N ALA A 24 -18.37 -9.70 15.40
CA ALA A 24 -18.67 -9.22 14.03
C ALA A 24 -18.01 -7.88 13.66
N ALA A 25 -16.68 -7.78 13.72
CA ALA A 25 -15.93 -6.81 12.91
C ALA A 25 -14.45 -7.21 12.77
N ARG A 26 -14.19 -8.47 12.40
CA ARG A 26 -12.88 -8.84 11.85
C ARG A 26 -12.81 -8.30 10.42
N VAL A 27 -12.69 -6.98 10.29
CA VAL A 27 -12.23 -6.36 9.05
C VAL A 27 -10.90 -7.04 8.76
N LYS A 28 -10.88 -7.87 7.72
CA LYS A 28 -9.70 -8.54 7.19
C LYS A 28 -8.76 -7.42 6.76
N ARG A 29 -7.98 -6.88 7.72
CA ARG A 29 -7.01 -5.83 7.51
C ARG A 29 -6.08 -6.42 6.45
N VAL A 30 -6.23 -5.96 5.21
CA VAL A 30 -5.37 -6.32 4.10
C VAL A 30 -3.96 -6.16 4.66
N GLN A 31 -3.25 -7.27 4.80
CA GLN A 31 -1.96 -7.34 5.47
C GLN A 31 -0.94 -6.61 4.60
N ALA A 32 -0.99 -5.29 4.69
CA ALA A 32 -0.13 -4.41 3.95
C ALA A 32 1.29 -4.61 4.48
N THR A 33 2.23 -4.85 3.56
CA THR A 33 3.60 -5.16 3.94
C THR A 33 4.46 -3.97 3.65
N THR A 34 5.21 -3.55 4.65
CA THR A 34 6.22 -2.50 4.48
C THR A 34 7.57 -3.19 4.38
N PRO A 35 8.27 -3.10 3.24
CA PRO A 35 9.66 -3.51 3.18
C PRO A 35 10.44 -2.72 4.22
N ASP A 36 11.28 -3.42 4.99
CA ASP A 36 12.21 -2.78 5.91
C ASP A 36 13.27 -2.04 5.08
N SER A 37 13.10 -0.73 4.89
CA SER A 37 14.10 0.10 4.25
C SER A 37 14.38 1.34 5.09
N GLU A 38 15.54 1.93 4.86
CA GLU A 38 15.95 3.22 5.45
C GLU A 38 14.97 4.35 5.12
N TYR A 39 14.08 4.15 4.15
CA TYR A 39 13.12 5.14 3.66
C TYR A 39 11.69 4.74 4.02
N ARG A 40 10.82 5.74 4.18
CA ARG A 40 9.39 5.50 4.46
C ARG A 40 8.71 4.86 3.25
N ASN A 41 8.72 3.53 3.17
CA ASN A 41 7.83 2.81 2.27
C ASN A 41 6.41 2.83 2.84
N LYS A 42 5.42 3.04 1.98
CA LYS A 42 4.02 2.88 2.38
C LYS A 42 3.68 1.39 2.50
N PRO A 43 2.69 1.04 3.33
CA PRO A 43 2.18 -0.32 3.37
C PRO A 43 1.67 -0.74 1.98
N ILE A 44 2.12 -1.89 1.47
CA ILE A 44 1.80 -2.36 0.11
C ILE A 44 0.64 -3.35 0.16
N ALA A 45 -0.46 -3.05 -0.55
CA ALA A 45 -1.59 -3.96 -0.70
C ALA A 45 -1.22 -5.20 -1.54
N ILE A 46 -1.93 -6.32 -1.36
CA ILE A 46 -1.61 -7.61 -1.99
C ILE A 46 -1.72 -7.56 -3.53
N ASP A 47 -2.63 -6.72 -4.02
CA ASP A 47 -2.99 -6.53 -5.42
C ASP A 47 -2.40 -5.24 -6.02
N ALA A 48 -1.53 -4.54 -5.28
CA ALA A 48 -0.93 -3.29 -5.74
C ALA A 48 0.10 -3.49 -6.84
N THR A 49 0.19 -2.51 -7.73
CA THR A 49 1.34 -2.37 -8.63
C THR A 49 2.57 -1.99 -7.81
N VAL A 50 3.69 -2.69 -8.00
CA VAL A 50 4.93 -2.46 -7.25
C VAL A 50 6.08 -2.16 -8.18
N TRP A 51 6.77 -1.06 -7.90
CA TRP A 51 7.97 -0.62 -8.60
C TRP A 51 9.21 -0.73 -7.72
N TYR A 52 10.32 -1.17 -8.29
CA TYR A 52 11.62 -1.22 -7.63
C TYR A 52 12.49 -0.10 -8.18
N CYS A 53 12.87 0.84 -7.32
CA CYS A 53 13.57 2.05 -7.71
C CYS A 53 14.86 2.21 -6.92
N ALA A 54 15.92 2.65 -7.59
CA ALA A 54 17.14 3.08 -6.92
C ALA A 54 17.83 4.20 -7.68
N TYR A 55 18.57 5.03 -6.96
CA TYR A 55 19.46 6.00 -7.58
C TYR A 55 20.60 5.29 -8.33
N ASP A 56 20.89 5.76 -9.54
CA ASP A 56 21.84 5.13 -10.47
C ASP A 56 23.31 5.47 -10.17
N GLY A 57 23.57 6.33 -9.19
CA GLY A 57 24.91 6.81 -8.86
C GLY A 57 25.35 8.04 -9.66
N LYS A 58 24.52 8.53 -10.59
CA LYS A 58 24.81 9.68 -11.45
C LYS A 58 23.81 10.80 -11.22
N GLN A 59 22.72 10.81 -11.97
CA GLN A 59 21.72 11.87 -11.96
C GLN A 59 20.36 11.31 -12.38
N ALA A 60 20.08 10.06 -12.02
CA ALA A 60 18.78 9.47 -12.31
C ALA A 60 18.33 8.48 -11.24
N ILE A 61 17.02 8.31 -11.14
CA ILE A 61 16.40 7.19 -10.46
C ILE A 61 16.06 6.16 -11.54
N SER A 62 16.54 4.95 -11.34
CA SER A 62 16.28 3.81 -12.21
C SER A 62 15.20 2.95 -11.58
N CYS A 63 14.06 2.85 -12.24
CA CYS A 63 12.88 2.11 -11.79
C CYS A 63 12.55 0.95 -12.71
N ARG A 64 12.19 -0.19 -12.14
CA ARG A 64 11.73 -1.39 -12.86
C ARG A 64 10.45 -1.91 -12.26
N LEU A 65 9.58 -2.47 -13.09
CA LEU A 65 8.36 -3.10 -12.62
C LEU A 65 8.71 -4.38 -11.86
N GLY A 66 8.24 -4.50 -10.63
CA GLY A 66 8.29 -5.73 -9.84
C GLY A 66 7.03 -6.56 -10.02
N ASP A 67 5.88 -5.94 -9.75
CA ASP A 67 4.56 -6.57 -9.85
C ASP A 67 3.62 -5.62 -10.60
N PRO A 68 2.97 -6.03 -11.71
CA PRO A 68 1.93 -5.21 -12.33
C PRO A 68 0.73 -4.97 -11.41
N GLY A 69 0.57 -5.76 -10.34
CA GLY A 69 -0.65 -5.81 -9.54
C GLY A 69 -1.77 -6.53 -10.26
N GLU A 70 -2.92 -6.65 -9.61
CA GLU A 70 -4.13 -7.06 -10.31
C GLU A 70 -4.60 -5.91 -11.21
N PRO A 71 -5.29 -6.19 -12.33
CA PRO A 71 -6.10 -5.19 -13.00
C PRO A 71 -7.26 -4.84 -12.06
N THR A 72 -6.98 -4.03 -11.03
CA THR A 72 -8.01 -3.47 -10.16
C THR A 72 -9.04 -2.85 -11.10
N LYS A 73 -10.34 -2.99 -10.81
CA LYS A 73 -11.40 -2.24 -11.52
C LYS A 73 -11.05 -0.77 -11.40
N ARG A 74 -10.28 -0.27 -12.35
CA ARG A 74 -9.73 1.07 -12.30
C ARG A 74 -10.92 1.98 -12.37
N ILE A 75 -11.22 2.61 -11.26
CA ILE A 75 -11.79 3.93 -11.32
C ILE A 75 -10.76 4.69 -12.16
N GLN A 76 -11.05 4.82 -13.45
CA GLN A 76 -10.26 5.58 -14.39
C GLN A 76 -10.41 7.03 -13.95
N GLU A 77 -9.70 7.40 -12.90
CA GLU A 77 -9.41 8.79 -12.64
C GLU A 77 -8.83 9.32 -13.93
N GLN A 78 -9.51 10.32 -14.48
CA GLN A 78 -9.21 10.88 -15.77
C GLN A 78 -7.76 11.38 -15.77
N ILE A 79 -6.91 10.67 -16.51
CA ILE A 79 -5.54 11.09 -16.75
C ILE A 79 -5.61 12.22 -17.76
N ASP A 80 -4.83 13.28 -17.54
CA ASP A 80 -4.68 14.33 -18.54
C ASP A 80 -4.21 13.69 -19.87
N PRO A 81 -4.99 13.78 -20.95
CA PRO A 81 -4.65 13.19 -22.24
C PRO A 81 -3.40 13.81 -22.89
N ARG A 82 -2.89 14.91 -22.34
CA ARG A 82 -1.67 15.58 -22.80
C ARG A 82 -0.41 14.96 -22.20
N LEU A 83 -0.53 14.00 -21.29
CA LEU A 83 0.64 13.34 -20.74
C LEU A 83 1.35 12.49 -21.81
N PRO A 84 2.68 12.34 -21.71
CA PRO A 84 3.41 11.47 -22.61
C PRO A 84 2.91 10.02 -22.55
N ALA A 85 3.03 9.30 -23.66
CA ALA A 85 2.63 7.90 -23.78
C ALA A 85 3.25 7.00 -22.69
N LEU A 86 4.48 7.29 -22.26
CA LEU A 86 5.13 6.57 -21.16
C LEU A 86 4.38 6.74 -19.84
N ALA A 87 3.93 7.95 -19.49
CA ALA A 87 3.17 8.20 -18.27
C ALA A 87 1.80 7.47 -18.31
N HIS A 88 1.15 7.45 -19.48
CA HIS A 88 -0.04 6.62 -19.69
C HIS A 88 0.27 5.12 -19.51
N GLY A 89 1.39 4.65 -20.04
CA GLY A 89 1.83 3.26 -19.88
C GLY A 89 2.09 2.88 -18.43
N ILE A 90 2.81 3.72 -17.67
CA ILE A 90 3.12 3.52 -16.25
C ILE A 90 1.81 3.35 -15.45
N ARG A 91 0.84 4.23 -15.69
CA ARG A 91 -0.40 4.27 -14.91
C ARG A 91 -1.42 3.23 -15.36
N ASN A 92 -1.63 3.07 -16.67
CA ASN A 92 -2.70 2.25 -17.22
C ASN A 92 -2.25 0.87 -17.70
N HIS A 93 -0.98 0.65 -18.02
CA HIS A 93 -0.58 -0.65 -18.53
C HIS A 93 0.80 -1.01 -17.99
N PRO A 94 0.99 -1.03 -16.64
CA PRO A 94 2.29 -1.29 -16.05
C PRO A 94 2.87 -2.62 -16.55
N GLY A 95 2.04 -3.65 -16.75
CA GLY A 95 2.46 -4.94 -17.32
C GLY A 95 3.15 -4.86 -18.70
N GLN A 96 2.82 -3.86 -19.54
CA GLN A 96 3.51 -3.65 -20.83
C GLN A 96 4.93 -3.07 -20.68
N LEU A 97 5.30 -2.70 -19.46
CA LEU A 97 6.62 -2.21 -19.07
C LEU A 97 7.43 -3.26 -18.31
N ALA A 98 6.93 -4.50 -18.21
CA ALA A 98 7.68 -5.60 -17.63
C ALA A 98 9.05 -5.77 -18.32
N GLY A 99 10.09 -5.95 -17.51
CA GLY A 99 11.48 -6.07 -17.98
C GLY A 99 12.14 -4.75 -18.42
N LYS A 100 11.39 -3.67 -18.63
CA LYS A 100 11.94 -2.37 -19.01
C LYS A 100 12.48 -1.62 -17.80
N ASN A 101 13.46 -0.76 -18.05
CA ASN A 101 14.00 0.18 -17.08
C ASN A 101 13.54 1.59 -17.43
N ILE A 102 12.97 2.28 -16.44
CA ILE A 102 12.45 3.64 -16.56
C ILE A 102 13.40 4.54 -15.79
N SER A 103 13.88 5.60 -16.45
CA SER A 103 14.79 6.56 -15.87
C SER A 103 14.05 7.85 -15.53
N ILE A 104 14.14 8.28 -14.27
CA ILE A 104 13.65 9.57 -13.80
C ILE A 104 14.87 10.48 -13.64
N PRO A 105 15.08 11.45 -14.54
CA PRO A 105 16.23 12.34 -14.46
C PRO A 105 16.15 13.22 -13.21
N LEU A 106 17.30 13.44 -12.59
CA LEU A 106 17.53 14.38 -11.50
C LEU A 106 18.40 15.51 -12.05
N HIS A 107 18.12 16.75 -11.64
CA HIS A 107 18.93 17.89 -12.07
C HIS A 107 20.26 17.99 -11.30
N THR A 108 20.36 17.34 -10.15
CA THR A 108 21.54 17.36 -9.29
C THR A 108 21.73 16.01 -8.60
N VAL A 109 22.94 15.78 -8.09
CA VAL A 109 23.19 14.66 -7.17
C VAL A 109 22.34 14.88 -5.91
N PRO A 110 21.57 13.87 -5.47
CA PRO A 110 20.69 14.04 -4.33
C PRO A 110 21.45 14.06 -3.01
N PHE A 111 21.07 15.00 -2.14
CA PHE A 111 21.53 15.07 -0.75
C PHE A 111 20.58 14.31 0.20
N ASP A 112 19.27 14.39 -0.06
CA ASP A 112 18.22 13.71 0.70
C ASP A 112 17.58 12.60 -0.14
N PHE A 113 17.88 11.35 0.21
CA PHE A 113 17.35 10.18 -0.48
C PHE A 113 15.90 9.85 -0.08
N GLU A 114 15.40 10.33 1.06
CA GLU A 114 13.99 10.18 1.41
C GLU A 114 13.12 10.99 0.45
N MET A 115 13.51 12.24 0.17
CA MET A 115 12.84 13.09 -0.82
C MET A 115 12.92 12.49 -2.24
N VAL A 116 14.04 11.87 -2.62
CA VAL A 116 14.18 11.17 -3.91
C VAL A 116 13.24 9.97 -4.00
N GLY A 117 13.08 9.21 -2.91
CA GLY A 117 12.12 8.12 -2.83
C GLY A 117 10.68 8.61 -3.01
N GLN A 118 10.32 9.73 -2.38
CA GLN A 118 9.01 10.36 -2.57
C GLN A 118 8.79 10.85 -4.01
N LEU A 119 9.82 11.38 -4.66
CA LEU A 119 9.76 11.74 -6.08
C LEU A 119 9.51 10.52 -6.96
N ALA A 120 10.23 9.42 -6.73
CA ALA A 120 10.01 8.17 -7.46
C ALA A 120 8.57 7.67 -7.27
N GLU A 121 8.05 7.72 -6.04
CA GLU A 121 6.66 7.37 -5.76
C GLU A 121 5.66 8.27 -6.49
N ALA A 122 5.86 9.59 -6.47
CA ALA A 122 4.99 10.53 -7.16
C ALA A 122 4.96 10.30 -8.68
N VAL A 123 6.11 10.00 -9.29
CA VAL A 123 6.22 9.74 -10.73
C VAL A 123 5.61 8.38 -11.12
N MET A 124 5.92 7.33 -10.35
CA MET A 124 5.52 5.97 -10.70
C MET A 124 4.08 5.63 -10.31
N CYS A 125 3.60 6.19 -9.19
CA CYS A 125 2.27 5.90 -8.66
C CYS A 125 1.29 7.06 -8.81
N GLY A 126 1.76 8.31 -8.88
CA GLY A 126 0.87 9.47 -8.90
C GLY A 126 -0.11 9.45 -7.72
N LYS A 127 -1.41 9.48 -8.01
CA LYS A 127 -2.50 9.39 -7.00
C LYS A 127 -3.05 7.97 -6.82
N HIS A 128 -2.44 6.95 -7.41
CA HIS A 128 -2.97 5.60 -7.40
C HIS A 128 -2.78 4.93 -6.03
N ASN A 129 -3.88 4.73 -5.29
CA ASN A 129 -3.84 4.14 -3.94
C ASN A 129 -3.40 2.67 -3.92
N SER A 130 -3.52 1.94 -5.03
CA SER A 130 -3.04 0.57 -5.18
C SER A 130 -1.74 0.53 -5.98
N CYS A 131 -0.78 1.38 -5.60
CA CYS A 131 0.56 1.43 -6.17
C CYS A 131 1.58 1.73 -5.07
N ALA A 132 2.74 1.10 -5.15
CA ALA A 132 3.84 1.35 -4.22
C ALA A 132 5.19 1.34 -4.93
N VAL A 133 6.15 2.00 -4.29
CA VAL A 133 7.56 1.99 -4.68
C VAL A 133 8.38 1.42 -3.53
N ILE A 134 9.26 0.47 -3.85
CA ILE A 134 10.36 0.05 -2.97
C ILE A 134 11.60 0.79 -3.43
N PHE A 135 12.08 1.70 -2.59
CA PHE A 135 13.21 2.56 -2.92
C PHE A 135 14.47 2.22 -2.12
N ALA A 136 15.63 2.36 -2.76
CA ALA A 136 16.94 2.30 -2.12
C ALA A 136 17.92 3.34 -2.67
N ARG A 137 18.95 3.68 -1.88
CA ARG A 137 20.01 4.64 -2.28
C ARG A 137 20.84 4.24 -3.49
N ASN A 138 20.89 2.95 -3.82
CA ASN A 138 21.57 2.41 -5.00
C ASN A 138 21.11 0.98 -5.29
N MET A 139 21.51 0.43 -6.43
CA MET A 139 21.14 -0.92 -6.86
C MET A 139 21.61 -2.04 -5.93
N VAL A 140 22.76 -1.84 -5.28
CA VAL A 140 23.31 -2.83 -4.32
C VAL A 140 22.40 -2.92 -3.10
N ALA A 141 21.97 -1.78 -2.56
CA ALA A 141 21.05 -1.70 -1.44
C ALA A 141 19.61 -2.13 -1.80
N LEU A 142 19.20 -2.00 -3.06
CA LEU A 142 17.87 -2.42 -3.52
C LEU A 142 17.70 -3.95 -3.51
N THR A 143 18.77 -4.68 -3.82
CA THR A 143 18.74 -6.15 -3.99
C THR A 143 18.18 -6.90 -2.76
N PRO A 144 18.66 -6.66 -1.52
CA PRO A 144 18.09 -7.33 -0.34
C PRO A 144 16.63 -6.95 -0.07
N LEU A 145 16.23 -5.71 -0.34
CA LEU A 145 14.84 -5.26 -0.16
C LEU A 145 13.89 -6.00 -1.08
N VAL A 146 14.24 -6.07 -2.37
CA VAL A 146 13.46 -6.77 -3.39
C VAL A 146 13.34 -8.23 -3.03
N ARG A 147 14.44 -8.90 -2.64
CA ARG A 147 14.42 -10.30 -2.26
C ARG A 147 13.46 -10.55 -1.09
N THR A 148 13.57 -9.76 -0.02
CA THR A 148 12.72 -9.90 1.17
C THR A 148 11.25 -9.67 0.83
N PHE A 149 10.94 -8.61 0.09
CA PHE A 149 9.57 -8.30 -0.32
C PHE A 149 8.98 -9.42 -1.19
N GLU A 150 9.73 -9.91 -2.17
CA GLU A 150 9.26 -10.97 -3.07
C GLU A 150 8.96 -12.27 -2.33
N HIS A 151 9.82 -12.68 -1.40
CA HIS A 151 9.56 -13.84 -0.55
C HIS A 151 8.26 -13.69 0.25
N GLN A 152 8.05 -12.53 0.88
CA GLN A 152 6.84 -12.25 1.65
C GLN A 152 5.59 -12.22 0.76
N ARG A 153 5.71 -11.64 -0.44
CA ARG A 153 4.63 -11.55 -1.42
C ARG A 153 4.18 -12.94 -1.90
N LEU A 154 5.12 -13.80 -2.27
CA LEU A 154 4.84 -15.16 -2.72
C LEU A 154 4.15 -16.00 -1.63
N ALA A 155 4.69 -15.98 -0.41
CA ALA A 155 4.09 -16.68 0.73
C ALA A 155 2.64 -16.24 1.00
N ARG A 156 2.33 -14.95 0.84
CA ARG A 156 0.96 -14.44 0.96
C ARG A 156 0.04 -14.93 -0.16
N ARG A 157 0.51 -14.94 -1.41
CA ARG A 157 -0.29 -15.43 -2.55
C ARG A 157 -0.65 -16.90 -2.38
N GLU A 158 0.27 -17.72 -1.89
CA GLU A 158 0.00 -19.13 -1.54
C GLU A 158 -1.10 -19.23 -0.47
N SER A 159 -0.97 -18.49 0.63
CA SER A 159 -1.97 -18.47 1.71
C SER A 159 -3.35 -17.96 1.27
N SER A 160 -3.42 -17.09 0.26
CA SER A 160 -4.68 -16.56 -0.27
C SER A 160 -5.37 -17.51 -1.25
N THR A 161 -4.65 -18.45 -1.84
CA THR A 161 -5.19 -19.41 -2.82
C THR A 161 -5.81 -20.62 -2.13
N VAL A 162 -5.35 -20.96 -0.92
CA VAL A 162 -5.94 -22.00 -0.07
C VAL A 162 -7.11 -21.42 0.73
N GLY A 163 -8.24 -21.18 0.06
CA GLY A 163 -9.51 -20.94 0.74
C GLY A 163 -9.93 -22.17 1.57
N PRO A 164 -10.72 -22.00 2.65
CA PRO A 164 -11.08 -23.10 3.55
C PRO A 164 -11.99 -24.09 2.84
N LEU A 165 -11.41 -25.17 2.33
CA LEU A 165 -12.12 -26.30 1.73
C LEU A 165 -12.58 -27.33 2.79
N ALA A 166 -12.75 -26.88 4.04
CA ALA A 166 -13.03 -27.76 5.18
C ALA A 166 -14.11 -27.16 6.10
N ALA A 167 -15.38 -27.30 5.71
CA ALA A 167 -16.54 -27.34 6.60
C ALA A 167 -17.80 -27.74 5.79
N ALA A 168 -17.74 -28.91 5.17
CA ALA A 168 -18.93 -29.58 4.64
C ALA A 168 -18.73 -31.08 4.85
N ASN A 169 -19.03 -31.54 6.07
CA ASN A 169 -19.46 -32.88 6.42
C ASN A 169 -20.02 -32.84 7.85
#